data_AF-A0A369BTM3-F1
#
_entry.id   AF-A0A369BTM3-F1
#
_cell.length_a   1.000
_cell.length_b   1.000
_cell.length_c   1.000
_cell.angle_alpha   90.00
_cell.angle_beta   90.00
_cell.angle_gamma   90.00
#
_symmetry.space_group_name_H-M   'P 1'
#
loop_
_entity.id
_entity.type
_entity.pdbx_description
1 polymer ?
#
loop_
_entity_poly.entity_id
_entity_poly.type
_entity_poly.pdbx_seq_one_letter_code
_entity_poly.pdbx_strand_id
1 'polypeptide(L)'
;MPVEMIEGAGRSKLRHVIRELGHNKDVDVEFATVLSPLPDIRVKVDGQPFDLDADDVIVCEHLTMHKRKAAINGAAPVEIEFEDALKAGDRVIILSYGAGQNYVILDRIGGA
;
A
#
# COMPACT_ATOMS: atom_id res chain seq x y z
N MET A 1 7.84 -25.73 -10.52
CA MET A 1 8.33 -25.83 -11.91
C MET A 1 9.77 -26.32 -11.86
N PRO A 2 10.17 -27.26 -12.73
CA PRO A 2 11.58 -27.65 -12.84
C PRO A 2 12.39 -26.42 -13.28
N VAL A 3 13.50 -26.14 -12.59
CA VAL A 3 14.41 -25.04 -12.94
C VAL A 3 15.14 -25.45 -14.22
N GLU A 4 14.77 -24.84 -15.34
CA GLU A 4 15.52 -25.01 -16.59
C GLU A 4 16.95 -24.49 -16.42
N MET A 5 17.90 -25.12 -17.10
CA MET A 5 19.30 -24.76 -16.95
C MET A 5 19.53 -23.36 -17.52
N ILE A 6 19.78 -22.39 -16.63
CA ILE A 6 20.06 -21.02 -17.03
C ILE A 6 21.38 -20.98 -17.82
N GLU A 7 21.30 -20.54 -19.07
CA GLU A 7 22.44 -20.40 -19.97
C GLU A 7 23.31 -19.17 -19.62
N GLY A 8 24.59 -19.20 -20.02
CA GLY A 8 25.55 -18.10 -19.84
C GLY A 8 26.63 -18.34 -18.79
N ALA A 9 27.51 -17.35 -18.60
CA ALA A 9 28.62 -17.40 -17.63
C ALA A 9 28.12 -17.30 -16.18
N GLY A 10 28.94 -17.71 -15.20
CA GLY A 10 28.54 -17.81 -13.79
C GLY A 10 27.89 -16.54 -13.20
N ARG A 11 28.37 -15.34 -13.59
CA ARG A 11 27.76 -14.07 -13.17
C ARG A 11 26.36 -13.84 -13.77
N SER A 12 26.17 -14.20 -15.03
CA SER A 12 24.88 -14.09 -15.72
C SER A 12 23.85 -15.04 -15.11
N LYS A 13 24.26 -16.27 -14.77
CA LYS A 13 23.40 -17.23 -14.08
C LYS A 13 22.96 -16.71 -12.71
N LEU A 14 23.88 -16.18 -11.90
CA LEU A 14 23.54 -15.61 -10.60
C LEU A 14 22.54 -14.44 -10.73
N ARG A 15 22.76 -13.53 -11.71
CA ARG A 15 21.82 -12.44 -12.00
C ARG A 15 20.42 -12.97 -12.36
N HIS A 16 20.33 -14.02 -13.16
CA HIS A 16 19.06 -14.60 -13.58
C HIS A 16 18.33 -15.27 -12.41
N VAL A 17 19.04 -16.03 -11.57
CA VAL A 17 18.46 -16.61 -10.33
C VAL A 17 17.89 -15.52 -9.42
N ILE A 18 18.61 -14.42 -9.22
CA ILE A 18 18.12 -13.29 -8.41
C ILE A 18 16.87 -12.67 -9.05
N ARG A 19 16.83 -12.54 -10.37
CA ARG A 19 15.65 -12.01 -11.09
C ARG A 19 14.48 -12.99 -11.17
N GLU A 20 14.69 -14.28 -10.95
CA GLU A 20 13.63 -15.29 -11.07
C GLU A 20 13.11 -15.73 -9.68
N LEU A 21 13.96 -15.72 -8.66
CA LEU A 21 13.63 -16.18 -7.31
C LEU A 21 13.71 -15.07 -6.25
N GLY A 22 14.52 -14.03 -6.47
CA GLY A 22 14.88 -13.04 -5.46
C GLY A 22 14.08 -11.73 -5.50
N HIS A 23 13.12 -11.57 -6.43
CA HIS A 23 12.24 -10.41 -6.45
C HIS A 23 10.90 -10.73 -5.80
N ASN A 24 10.26 -9.74 -5.17
CA ASN A 24 8.86 -9.85 -4.78
C ASN A 24 8.06 -10.08 -6.07
N LYS A 25 7.44 -11.25 -6.20
CA LYS A 25 6.67 -11.62 -7.39
C LYS A 25 5.27 -11.03 -7.42
N ASP A 26 4.74 -10.73 -6.24
CA ASP A 26 3.30 -10.51 -6.07
C ASP A 26 2.99 -9.26 -5.27
N VAL A 27 3.97 -8.38 -5.04
CA VAL A 27 3.81 -7.16 -4.24
C VAL A 27 4.62 -6.02 -4.84
N ASP A 28 3.92 -4.99 -5.31
CA ASP A 28 4.53 -3.75 -5.81
C ASP A 28 4.09 -2.56 -4.95
N VAL A 29 4.99 -1.58 -4.81
CA VAL A 29 4.71 -0.32 -4.11
C VAL A 29 4.59 0.78 -5.15
N GLU A 30 3.45 1.44 -5.14
CA GLU A 30 3.05 2.44 -6.11
C GLU A 30 2.59 3.71 -5.39
N PHE A 31 2.31 4.75 -6.18
CA PHE A 31 1.77 5.99 -5.67
C PHE A 31 0.42 6.27 -6.29
N ALA A 32 -0.45 6.87 -5.49
CA ALA A 32 -1.80 7.18 -5.92
C ALA A 32 -2.32 8.48 -5.31
N THR A 33 -3.38 9.02 -5.91
CA THR A 33 -4.08 10.22 -5.42
C THR A 33 -5.51 9.85 -5.04
N VAL A 34 -5.94 10.24 -3.84
CA VAL A 34 -7.31 10.08 -3.39
C VAL A 34 -8.22 11.05 -4.15
N LEU A 35 -9.26 10.54 -4.81
CA LEU A 35 -10.25 11.32 -5.55
C LEU A 35 -11.45 11.68 -4.68
N SER A 36 -11.92 10.73 -3.87
CA SER A 36 -13.00 10.92 -2.90
C SER A 36 -12.67 10.19 -1.59
N PRO A 37 -13.05 10.74 -0.42
CA PRO A 37 -12.80 10.13 0.88
C PRO A 37 -13.77 8.98 1.18
N LEU A 38 -13.52 8.25 2.28
CA LEU A 38 -14.45 7.26 2.82
C LEU A 38 -15.83 7.89 3.14
N PRO A 39 -16.95 7.15 2.98
CA PRO A 39 -17.03 5.73 2.65
C PRO A 39 -16.95 5.40 1.14
N ASP A 40 -17.23 6.35 0.25
CA ASP A 40 -17.13 6.19 -1.22
C ASP A 40 -15.69 6.49 -1.69
N ILE A 41 -14.71 5.76 -1.13
CA ILE A 41 -13.32 6.04 -1.43
C ILE A 41 -13.02 5.70 -2.89
N ARG A 42 -12.39 6.65 -3.59
CA ARG A 42 -11.84 6.42 -4.93
C ARG A 42 -10.40 6.87 -5.00
N VAL A 43 -9.58 6.08 -5.68
CA VAL A 43 -8.14 6.29 -5.74
C VAL A 43 -7.63 6.13 -7.16
N LYS A 44 -6.82 7.10 -7.61
CA LYS A 44 -6.13 7.04 -8.89
C LYS A 44 -4.69 6.60 -8.71
N VAL A 45 -4.37 5.37 -9.12
CA VAL A 45 -2.97 4.91 -9.19
C VAL A 45 -2.28 5.56 -10.38
N ASP A 46 -1.04 6.01 -10.18
CA ASP A 46 -0.25 6.66 -11.23
C ASP A 46 0.05 5.71 -12.39
N GLY A 47 -0.19 6.19 -13.61
CA GLY A 47 0.05 5.40 -14.82
C GLY A 47 -1.04 4.37 -15.13
N GLN A 48 -2.03 4.18 -14.26
CA GLN A 48 -3.17 3.30 -14.49
C GLN A 48 -4.34 4.07 -15.13
N PRO A 49 -5.02 3.53 -16.16
CA PRO A 49 -6.07 4.27 -16.87
C PRO A 49 -7.39 4.32 -16.10
N PHE A 50 -7.65 3.39 -15.19
CA PHE A 50 -8.87 3.32 -14.39
C PHE A 50 -8.64 3.78 -12.95
N ASP A 51 -9.74 3.96 -12.23
CA ASP A 51 -9.76 4.38 -10.82
C ASP A 51 -10.17 3.16 -9.99
N LEU A 52 -9.62 3.03 -8.79
CA LEU A 52 -10.01 2.01 -7.82
C LEU A 52 -11.15 2.55 -6.97
N ASP A 53 -12.16 1.73 -6.73
CA ASP A 53 -13.29 2.04 -5.84
C ASP A 53 -13.15 1.33 -4.49
N ALA A 54 -14.14 1.50 -3.62
CA ALA A 54 -14.12 0.97 -2.26
C ALA A 54 -14.04 -0.57 -2.17
N ASP A 55 -14.38 -1.30 -3.24
CA ASP A 55 -14.30 -2.76 -3.27
C ASP A 55 -12.89 -3.25 -3.63
N ASP A 56 -12.09 -2.42 -4.31
CA ASP A 56 -10.73 -2.75 -4.75
C ASP A 56 -9.64 -2.36 -3.73
N VAL A 57 -9.93 -1.43 -2.82
CA VAL A 57 -8.94 -0.87 -1.88
C VAL A 57 -9.24 -1.20 -0.43
N ILE A 58 -8.22 -1.69 0.27
CA ILE A 58 -8.19 -1.83 1.71
C ILE A 58 -7.51 -0.61 2.30
N VAL A 59 -8.17 0.08 3.22
CA VAL A 59 -7.62 1.25 3.92
C VAL A 59 -7.16 0.85 5.31
N CYS A 60 -5.89 1.15 5.66
CA CYS A 60 -5.40 0.92 7.01
C CYS A 60 -6.17 1.76 8.03
N GLU A 61 -6.46 1.20 9.21
CA GLU A 61 -7.27 1.86 10.25
C GLU A 61 -6.75 3.26 10.65
N HIS A 62 -5.44 3.44 10.68
CA HIS A 62 -4.86 4.73 11.06
C HIS A 62 -5.16 5.87 10.06
N LEU A 63 -5.61 5.53 8.84
CA LEU A 63 -6.04 6.45 7.79
C LEU A 63 -7.57 6.63 7.78
N THR A 64 -8.28 6.06 8.76
CA THR A 64 -9.72 6.21 8.96
C THR A 64 -10.01 6.91 10.29
N MET A 65 -11.25 7.38 10.46
CA MET A 65 -11.69 7.91 11.75
C MET A 65 -11.77 6.75 12.75
N HIS A 66 -10.96 6.80 13.80
CA HIS A 66 -10.89 5.73 14.79
C HIS A 66 -10.58 6.26 16.20
N LYS A 67 -10.85 5.44 17.22
CA LYS A 67 -10.63 5.78 18.63
C LYS A 67 -9.59 4.87 19.24
N ARG A 68 -8.64 5.43 20.00
CA ARG A 68 -7.63 4.66 20.74
C ARG A 68 -7.57 5.08 22.19
N LYS A 69 -7.31 4.11 23.07
CA LYS A 69 -7.05 4.38 24.49
C LYS A 69 -5.57 4.69 24.68
N ALA A 70 -5.26 5.83 25.29
CA ALA A 70 -3.89 6.22 25.60
C ALA A 70 -3.79 6.74 27.03
N ALA A 71 -2.64 6.48 27.68
CA ALA A 71 -2.30 7.01 28.99
C ALA A 71 -1.15 8.02 28.84
N ILE A 72 -1.32 9.21 29.41
CA ILE A 72 -0.28 10.25 29.43
C ILE A 72 0.33 10.25 30.84
N ASN A 73 1.65 10.12 30.94
CA ASN A 73 2.40 10.14 32.21
C ASN A 73 1.91 9.11 33.27
N GLY A 74 1.43 7.95 32.81
CA GLY A 74 0.95 6.89 33.71
C GLY A 74 -0.42 7.15 34.36
N ALA A 75 -1.14 8.19 33.90
CA ALA A 75 -2.54 8.42 34.29
C ALA A 75 -3.47 7.31 33.74
N ALA A 76 -4.71 7.28 34.23
CA ALA A 76 -5.73 6.37 33.72
C ALA A 76 -5.92 6.54 32.19
N PRO A 77 -6.09 5.45 31.41
CA PRO A 77 -6.28 5.55 29.97
C PRO A 77 -7.52 6.37 29.60
N VAL A 78 -7.35 7.31 28.67
CA VAL A 78 -8.43 8.13 28.10
C VAL A 78 -8.62 7.74 26.64
N GLU A 79 -9.86 7.82 26.14
CA GLU A 79 -10.14 7.65 24.71
C GLU A 79 -9.77 8.92 23.93
N ILE A 80 -8.96 8.74 22.89
CA ILE A 80 -8.57 9.78 21.94
C ILE A 80 -9.25 9.44 20.61
N GLU A 81 -9.92 10.43 20.05
CA GLU A 81 -10.54 10.38 18.72
C GLU A 81 -9.59 10.95 17.69
N PHE A 82 -9.28 10.16 16.65
CA PHE A 82 -8.43 10.55 15.55
C PHE A 82 -9.31 10.84 14.33
N GLU A 83 -9.36 12.10 13.92
CA GLU A 83 -10.18 12.57 12.81
C GLU A 83 -9.40 12.76 11.49
N ASP A 84 -8.09 12.43 11.47
CA ASP A 84 -7.24 12.61 10.29
C ASP A 84 -7.39 11.47 9.28
N ALA A 85 -8.62 11.24 8.85
CA ALA A 85 -8.92 10.33 7.75
C ALA A 85 -8.49 10.92 6.40
N LEU A 86 -8.30 10.04 5.40
CA LEU A 86 -7.97 10.44 4.02
C LEU A 86 -8.99 11.42 3.43
N LYS A 87 -8.48 12.45 2.77
CA LYS A 87 -9.23 13.51 2.10
C LYS A 87 -8.97 13.48 0.60
N ALA A 88 -9.90 14.02 -0.18
CA ALA A 88 -9.69 14.21 -1.61
C ALA A 88 -8.45 15.09 -1.87
N GLY A 89 -7.61 14.66 -2.82
CA GLY A 89 -6.33 15.28 -3.13
C GLY A 89 -5.14 14.74 -2.33
N ASP A 90 -5.35 13.92 -1.31
CA ASP A 90 -4.25 13.32 -0.57
C ASP A 90 -3.43 12.40 -1.47
N ARG A 91 -2.11 12.54 -1.36
CA ARG A 91 -1.16 11.66 -2.02
C ARG A 91 -0.87 10.48 -1.10
N VAL A 92 -0.92 9.26 -1.60
CA VAL A 92 -0.77 8.05 -0.80
C VAL A 92 0.25 7.07 -1.38
N ILE A 93 0.83 6.27 -0.50
CA ILE A 93 1.59 5.08 -0.85
C ILE A 93 0.61 3.91 -0.86
N ILE A 94 0.55 3.21 -1.99
CA ILE A 94 -0.34 2.07 -2.18
C ILE A 94 0.49 0.83 -2.49
N LEU A 95 0.07 -0.31 -1.96
CA LEU A 95 0.65 -1.60 -2.23
C LEU A 95 -0.33 -2.39 -3.07
N SER A 96 0.10 -2.86 -4.24
CA SER A 96 -0.67 -3.79 -5.05
C SER A 96 -0.18 -5.22 -4.81
N TYR A 97 -1.11 -6.17 -4.71
CA TYR A 97 -0.77 -7.57 -4.53
C TYR A 97 -1.74 -8.54 -5.21
N GLY A 98 -1.32 -9.79 -5.34
CA GLY A 98 -2.09 -10.80 -6.07
C GLY A 98 -2.20 -10.49 -7.56
N ALA A 99 -1.08 -10.08 -8.17
CA ALA A 99 -0.98 -9.66 -9.57
C ALA A 99 -1.85 -8.44 -9.93
N GLY A 100 -1.90 -7.44 -9.05
CA GLY A 100 -2.59 -6.16 -9.31
C GLY A 100 -4.11 -6.22 -9.16
N GLN A 101 -4.64 -7.26 -8.48
CA GLN A 101 -6.07 -7.40 -8.22
C GLN A 101 -6.50 -6.78 -6.89
N ASN A 102 -5.59 -6.69 -5.91
CA ASN A 102 -5.91 -6.16 -4.59
C ASN A 102 -4.96 -5.01 -4.25
N TYR A 103 -5.49 -3.98 -3.60
CA TYR A 103 -4.73 -2.80 -3.25
C TYR A 103 -4.88 -2.47 -1.77
N VAL A 104 -3.79 -2.07 -1.12
CA VAL A 104 -3.79 -1.60 0.27
C VAL A 104 -3.18 -0.21 0.33
N ILE A 105 -3.92 0.77 0.85
CA ILE A 105 -3.36 2.09 1.15
C ILE A 105 -2.57 1.97 2.44
N LEU A 106 -1.25 2.14 2.34
CA LEU A 106 -0.34 1.98 3.47
C LEU A 106 -0.24 3.24 4.31
N ASP A 107 -0.07 4.40 3.66
CA ASP A 107 0.09 5.67 4.35
C ASP A 107 -0.19 6.86 3.40
N ARG A 108 -0.44 8.03 3.99
CA ARG A 108 -0.47 9.32 3.29
C ARG A 108 0.94 9.91 3.25
N ILE A 109 1.30 10.46 2.09
CA ILE A 109 2.51 11.26 1.93
C ILE A 109 2.22 12.65 2.49
N GLY A 110 2.68 12.91 3.72
CA GLY A 110 2.57 14.19 4.39
C GLY A 110 3.84 14.52 5.16
N GLY A 111 4.40 15.70 4.93
CA GLY A 111 5.63 16.17 5.57
C GLY A 111 6.51 16.97 4.62
N ALA A 112 6.22 18.26 4.50
CA ALA A 112 7.19 19.29 4.12
C ALA A 112 7.18 20.34 5.22
#